data_AF-A0A378MZ44-F1
#
_entry.id   AF-A0A378MZ44-F1
#
_cell.length_a   1.000
_cell.length_b   1.000
_cell.length_c   1.000
_cell.angle_alpha   90.00
_cell.angle_beta   90.00
_cell.angle_gamma   90.00
#
_symmetry.space_group_name_H-M   'P 1'
#
loop_
_entity.id
_entity.type
_entity.pdbx_description
1 polymer ?
#
loop_
_entity_poly.entity_id
_entity_poly.type
_entity_poly.pdbx_seq_one_letter_code
_entity_poly.pdbx_strand_id
1 'polypeptide(L)'
;MDIERIEQTIENLKQNKQLIIAESSVEPKVIAFDFYEDMPFHRDFLPRHENGVKFSALSGEELLFQNTYYSIGGGFIVDEANFEQVKNSDLSVPFPYQNAADLLAHCKNNGLPLSSLVWKNELALRSRVEISDYLAMIWNTMEACIERGLNTEGLLPGPLKVVRRASGLRRMLEANSKFNTDPMQIIDWVNMFALAVNEENAAGGRVVTAPTNGACGIVPAVLAYYQKFIAQLNQDTIERYLLTTSVIGSLYKMNASISGAEVGCQGKLVLLVQWRQQV
;
A
#
# COMPACT_ATOMS: atom_id res chain seq x y z
N MET A 1 -9.22 -5.56 -11.68
CA MET A 1 -9.85 -4.52 -12.52
C MET A 1 -8.74 -3.65 -13.07
N ASP A 2 -8.78 -3.30 -14.34
CA ASP A 2 -7.81 -2.36 -14.90
C ASP A 2 -8.11 -0.95 -14.37
N ILE A 3 -7.10 -0.24 -13.88
CA ILE A 3 -7.25 1.07 -13.25
C ILE A 3 -7.80 2.09 -14.26
N GLU A 4 -7.41 1.93 -15.52
CA GLU A 4 -7.85 2.78 -16.63
C GLU A 4 -9.36 2.68 -16.89
N ARG A 5 -10.02 1.59 -16.44
CA ARG A 5 -11.47 1.41 -16.61
C ARG A 5 -12.29 2.10 -15.52
N ILE A 6 -11.69 2.60 -14.44
CA ILE A 6 -12.44 3.09 -13.27
C ILE A 6 -13.31 4.30 -13.65
N GLU A 7 -12.73 5.32 -14.27
CA GLU A 7 -13.46 6.55 -14.64
C GLU A 7 -14.60 6.24 -15.61
N GLN A 8 -14.31 5.49 -16.68
CA GLN A 8 -15.32 5.08 -17.67
C GLN A 8 -16.45 4.27 -17.02
N THR A 9 -16.13 3.39 -16.06
CA THR A 9 -17.14 2.59 -15.36
C THR A 9 -18.05 3.47 -14.51
N ILE A 10 -17.50 4.45 -13.79
CA ILE A 10 -18.28 5.38 -12.98
C ILE A 10 -19.16 6.26 -13.87
N GLU A 11 -18.64 6.76 -15.00
CA GLU A 11 -19.43 7.55 -15.96
C GLU A 11 -20.58 6.74 -16.56
N ASN A 12 -20.30 5.51 -17.00
CA ASN A 12 -21.32 4.61 -17.53
C ASN A 12 -22.40 4.29 -16.49
N LEU A 13 -22.02 4.08 -15.24
CA LEU A 13 -22.94 3.81 -14.15
C LEU A 13 -23.85 5.03 -13.88
N LYS A 14 -23.28 6.25 -13.86
CA LYS A 14 -24.05 7.50 -13.71
C LYS A 14 -25.02 7.75 -14.87
N GLN A 15 -24.66 7.37 -16.09
CA GLN A 15 -25.50 7.57 -17.28
C GLN A 15 -26.58 6.49 -17.43
N ASN A 16 -26.20 5.23 -17.28
CA ASN A 16 -27.06 4.08 -17.60
C ASN A 16 -27.89 3.60 -16.40
N LYS A 17 -27.55 4.03 -15.18
CA LYS A 17 -28.18 3.59 -13.92
C LYS A 17 -28.22 2.07 -13.78
N GLN A 18 -27.12 1.43 -14.17
CA GLN A 18 -26.95 -0.02 -14.11
C GLN A 18 -25.60 -0.37 -13.49
N LEU A 19 -25.61 -1.37 -12.61
CA LEU A 19 -24.41 -1.92 -12.00
C LEU A 19 -24.31 -3.42 -12.32
N ILE A 20 -23.14 -3.85 -12.78
CA ILE A 20 -22.82 -5.26 -12.98
C ILE A 20 -22.24 -5.80 -11.67
N ILE A 21 -22.98 -6.66 -11.00
CA ILE A 21 -22.52 -7.34 -9.78
C ILE A 21 -21.79 -8.63 -10.16
N ALA A 22 -20.66 -8.85 -9.49
CA ALA A 22 -19.83 -10.05 -9.65
C ALA A 22 -19.40 -10.30 -11.12
N GLU A 23 -18.89 -9.26 -11.80
CA GLU A 23 -18.42 -9.32 -13.20
C GLU A 23 -17.44 -10.48 -13.46
N SER A 24 -16.62 -10.85 -12.47
CA SER A 24 -15.65 -11.94 -12.55
C SER A 24 -16.23 -13.34 -12.24
N SER A 25 -17.51 -13.44 -11.89
CA SER A 25 -18.17 -14.72 -11.59
C SER A 25 -18.72 -15.38 -12.86
N VAL A 26 -19.09 -16.65 -12.75
CA VAL A 26 -19.64 -17.43 -13.87
C VAL A 26 -21.00 -16.86 -14.35
N GLU A 27 -21.73 -16.17 -13.48
CA GLU A 27 -23.03 -15.56 -13.78
C GLU A 27 -23.09 -14.10 -13.30
N PRO A 28 -22.54 -13.15 -14.07
CA PRO A 28 -22.64 -11.73 -13.74
C PRO A 28 -24.10 -11.27 -13.85
N LYS A 29 -24.55 -10.47 -12.87
CA LYS A 29 -25.92 -9.95 -12.85
C LYS A 29 -25.91 -8.44 -13.04
N VAL A 30 -26.72 -7.96 -13.97
CA VAL A 30 -26.99 -6.53 -14.16
C VAL A 30 -28.18 -6.17 -13.28
N ILE A 31 -28.00 -5.17 -12.42
CA ILE A 31 -29.07 -4.61 -11.60
C ILE A 31 -29.31 -3.15 -11.95
N ALA A 32 -30.53 -2.67 -11.71
CA ALA A 32 -30.77 -1.23 -11.66
C ALA A 32 -30.04 -0.65 -10.45
N PHE A 33 -29.27 0.41 -10.66
CA PHE A 33 -28.49 1.07 -9.63
C PHE A 33 -28.31 2.54 -9.98
N ASP A 34 -28.89 3.45 -9.21
CA ASP A 34 -28.70 4.88 -9.35
C ASP A 34 -27.56 5.36 -8.43
N PHE A 35 -26.50 5.93 -9.02
CA PHE A 35 -25.33 6.40 -8.29
C PHE A 35 -25.67 7.39 -7.16
N TYR A 36 -26.67 8.24 -7.32
CA TYR A 36 -26.96 9.29 -6.35
C TYR A 36 -27.97 8.85 -5.29
N GLU A 37 -28.88 7.92 -5.62
CA GLU A 37 -29.87 7.40 -4.67
C GLU A 37 -29.32 6.20 -3.88
N ASP A 38 -28.59 5.30 -4.54
CA ASP A 38 -28.13 4.04 -3.95
C ASP A 38 -26.72 4.13 -3.32
N MET A 39 -26.00 5.24 -3.53
CA MET A 39 -24.70 5.52 -2.89
C MET A 39 -24.67 6.89 -2.19
N PRO A 40 -25.54 7.12 -1.18
CA PRO A 40 -25.56 8.38 -0.46
C PRO A 40 -24.29 8.58 0.39
N PHE A 41 -23.69 9.76 0.30
CA PHE A 41 -22.57 10.16 1.16
C PHE A 41 -23.09 10.83 2.43
N HIS A 42 -23.10 10.08 3.53
CA HIS A 42 -23.44 10.61 4.85
C HIS A 42 -22.24 11.34 5.47
N ARG A 43 -22.51 12.46 6.16
CA ARG A 43 -21.48 13.21 6.91
C ARG A 43 -21.34 12.72 8.35
N ASP A 44 -22.30 11.94 8.82
CA ASP A 44 -22.30 11.38 10.16
C ASP A 44 -21.43 10.12 10.23
N PHE A 45 -20.70 9.97 11.33
CA PHE A 45 -19.87 8.80 11.55
C PHE A 45 -20.68 7.62 12.10
N LEU A 46 -20.29 6.42 11.68
CA LEU A 46 -20.80 5.20 12.28
C LEU A 46 -20.18 4.97 13.68
N PRO A 47 -20.84 4.22 14.58
CA PRO A 47 -20.51 4.20 16.00
C PRO A 47 -19.09 3.72 16.36
N ARG A 48 -18.49 2.84 15.55
CA ARG A 48 -17.21 2.18 15.89
C ARG A 48 -15.98 2.85 15.29
N HIS A 49 -16.09 3.45 14.11
CA HIS A 49 -14.96 4.06 13.41
C HIS A 49 -15.46 5.07 12.36
N GLU A 50 -14.68 6.13 12.13
CA GLU A 50 -15.02 7.20 11.18
C GLU A 50 -15.16 6.69 9.73
N ASN A 51 -14.31 5.74 9.33
CA ASN A 51 -14.31 5.17 7.99
C ASN A 51 -15.17 3.89 7.96
N GLY A 52 -16.49 4.05 7.92
CA GLY A 52 -17.43 2.93 7.83
C GLY A 52 -18.32 3.01 6.58
N VAL A 53 -18.64 1.86 6.01
CA VAL A 53 -19.60 1.70 4.90
C VAL A 53 -20.59 0.61 5.27
N LYS A 54 -21.87 0.86 4.98
CA LYS A 54 -22.94 -0.13 5.13
C LYS A 54 -23.42 -0.55 3.75
N PHE A 55 -23.42 -1.85 3.50
CA PHE A 55 -24.00 -2.44 2.29
C PHE A 55 -25.34 -3.07 2.64
N SER A 56 -26.35 -2.78 1.81
CA SER A 56 -27.68 -3.37 1.91
C SER A 56 -28.04 -3.98 0.55
N ALA A 57 -28.48 -5.23 0.54
CA ALA A 57 -28.97 -5.92 -0.64
C ALA A 57 -30.47 -6.13 -0.50
N LEU A 58 -31.24 -5.68 -1.50
CA LEU A 58 -32.69 -5.75 -1.51
C LEU A 58 -33.20 -6.57 -2.70
N SER A 59 -34.36 -7.20 -2.54
CA SER A 59 -35.16 -7.76 -3.63
C SER A 59 -36.51 -7.05 -3.66
N GLY A 60 -36.64 -6.06 -4.55
CA GLY A 60 -37.74 -5.10 -4.45
C GLY A 60 -37.62 -4.28 -3.17
N GLU A 61 -38.63 -4.35 -2.31
CA GLU A 61 -38.63 -3.67 -1.00
C GLU A 61 -38.11 -4.55 0.15
N GLU A 62 -37.88 -5.84 -0.09
CA GLU A 62 -37.44 -6.78 0.94
C GLU A 62 -35.92 -6.70 1.14
N LEU A 63 -35.48 -6.42 2.36
CA LEU A 63 -34.08 -6.44 2.74
C LEU A 63 -33.59 -7.89 2.90
N LEU A 64 -32.74 -8.34 1.97
CA LEU A 64 -32.19 -9.70 2.00
C LEU A 64 -30.94 -9.80 2.89
N PHE A 65 -30.09 -8.77 2.86
CA PHE A 65 -28.83 -8.77 3.59
C PHE A 65 -28.41 -7.34 3.91
N GLN A 66 -27.83 -7.14 5.09
CA GLN A 66 -27.21 -5.89 5.47
C GLN A 66 -25.97 -6.17 6.31
N ASN A 67 -24.87 -5.51 5.99
CA ASN A 67 -23.68 -5.58 6.83
C ASN A 67 -22.90 -4.26 6.81
N THR A 68 -22.28 -3.95 7.95
CA THR A 68 -21.46 -2.76 8.14
C THR A 68 -19.99 -3.18 8.18
N TYR A 69 -19.16 -2.49 7.41
CA TYR A 69 -17.73 -2.71 7.35
C TYR A 69 -16.98 -1.43 7.71
N TYR A 70 -15.90 -1.58 8.46
CA TYR A 70 -15.03 -0.50 8.88
C TYR A 70 -13.64 -0.67 8.27
N SER A 71 -13.14 0.39 7.64
CA SER A 71 -11.76 0.46 7.14
C SER A 71 -10.86 1.03 8.24
N ILE A 72 -10.08 0.16 8.87
CA ILE A 72 -9.22 0.51 10.02
C ILE A 72 -7.80 0.93 9.61
N GLY A 73 -7.56 1.14 8.31
CA GLY A 73 -6.29 1.65 7.78
C GLY A 73 -5.41 0.59 7.10
N GLY A 74 -4.59 1.06 6.15
CA GLY A 74 -3.68 0.24 5.32
C GLY A 74 -4.38 -0.71 4.33
N GLY A 75 -5.72 -0.69 4.26
CA GLY A 75 -6.53 -1.60 3.45
C GLY A 75 -7.13 -2.78 4.22
N PHE A 76 -7.02 -2.81 5.56
CA PHE A 76 -7.76 -3.79 6.37
C PHE A 76 -9.21 -3.35 6.57
N ILE A 77 -10.11 -4.31 6.40
CA ILE A 77 -11.54 -4.15 6.58
C ILE A 77 -12.00 -5.14 7.64
N VAL A 78 -12.80 -4.67 8.60
CA VAL A 78 -13.39 -5.50 9.66
C VAL A 78 -14.89 -5.28 9.65
N ASP A 79 -15.67 -6.34 9.79
CA ASP A 79 -17.11 -6.22 9.95
C ASP A 79 -17.46 -5.75 11.37
N GLU A 80 -18.66 -5.20 11.53
CA GLU A 80 -19.11 -4.68 12.82
C GLU A 80 -19.16 -5.76 13.92
N ALA A 81 -19.45 -7.01 13.55
CA ALA A 81 -19.52 -8.13 14.46
C ALA A 81 -18.15 -8.57 15.01
N ASN A 82 -17.08 -8.53 14.19
CA ASN A 82 -15.74 -8.96 14.60
C ASN A 82 -14.80 -7.79 14.93
N PHE A 83 -15.33 -6.58 15.11
CA PHE A 83 -14.55 -5.38 15.41
C PHE A 83 -13.62 -5.56 16.62
N GLU A 84 -14.04 -6.33 17.63
CA GLU A 84 -13.26 -6.63 18.84
C GLU A 84 -12.45 -7.93 18.78
N GLN A 85 -12.68 -8.78 17.77
CA GLN A 85 -12.06 -10.10 17.62
C GLN A 85 -10.76 -10.11 16.81
N VAL A 86 -10.24 -8.94 16.40
CA VAL A 86 -8.94 -8.83 15.69
C VAL A 86 -7.74 -9.12 16.62
N LYS A 87 -7.92 -9.91 17.68
CA LYS A 87 -6.86 -10.33 18.60
C LYS A 87 -6.28 -11.68 18.18
N ASN A 88 -5.00 -11.61 17.79
CA ASN A 88 -3.99 -12.66 17.77
C ASN A 88 -4.46 -14.04 17.30
N SER A 89 -4.28 -14.30 16.00
CA SER A 89 -3.95 -15.67 15.61
C SER A 89 -2.58 -16.01 16.18
N ASP A 90 -2.52 -16.97 17.10
CA ASP A 90 -1.28 -17.54 17.62
C ASP A 90 -0.56 -18.30 16.50
N LEU A 91 0.07 -17.55 15.58
CA LEU A 91 0.92 -18.10 14.55
C LEU A 91 2.23 -18.52 15.21
N SER A 92 2.41 -19.84 15.35
CA SER A 92 3.64 -20.42 15.88
C SER A 92 4.79 -20.21 14.88
N VAL A 93 5.59 -19.16 15.12
CA VAL A 93 6.83 -18.89 14.37
C VAL A 93 8.07 -19.21 15.21
N PRO A 94 9.21 -19.57 14.60
CA PRO A 94 10.43 -19.93 15.33
C PRO A 94 11.01 -18.82 16.21
N PHE A 95 10.89 -17.56 15.79
CA PHE A 95 11.41 -16.39 16.52
C PHE A 95 10.28 -15.39 16.77
N PRO A 96 9.37 -15.65 17.73
CA PRO A 96 8.31 -14.71 18.07
C PRO A 96 8.90 -13.48 18.76
N TYR A 97 8.29 -12.32 18.53
CA TYR A 97 8.72 -11.04 19.10
C TYR A 97 7.52 -10.12 19.34
N GLN A 98 7.63 -9.25 20.34
CA GLN A 98 6.66 -8.19 20.63
C GLN A 98 7.31 -6.81 20.58
N ASN A 99 8.61 -6.74 20.89
CA ASN A 99 9.36 -5.49 20.94
C ASN A 99 10.73 -5.63 20.24
N ALA A 100 11.42 -4.50 20.07
CA ALA A 100 12.72 -4.47 19.41
C ALA A 100 13.81 -5.23 20.20
N ALA A 101 13.71 -5.30 21.53
CA ALA A 101 14.68 -6.00 22.36
C ALA A 101 14.61 -7.52 22.13
N ASP A 102 13.42 -8.08 21.90
CA ASP A 102 13.25 -9.50 21.56
C ASP A 102 13.98 -9.85 20.26
N LEU A 103 13.82 -9.05 19.20
CA LEU A 103 14.51 -9.23 17.93
C LEU A 103 16.02 -9.17 18.09
N LEU A 104 16.52 -8.19 18.85
CA LEU A 104 17.96 -8.07 19.13
C LEU A 104 18.49 -9.27 19.93
N ALA A 105 17.73 -9.78 20.89
CA ALA A 105 18.08 -10.97 21.66
C ALA A 105 18.15 -12.20 20.75
N HIS A 106 17.15 -12.42 19.89
CA HIS A 106 17.15 -13.52 18.93
C HIS A 106 18.33 -13.44 17.94
N CYS A 107 18.61 -12.26 17.40
CA CYS A 107 19.77 -12.05 16.52
C CYS A 107 21.08 -12.39 17.24
N LYS A 108 21.27 -11.93 18.48
CA LYS A 108 22.47 -12.20 19.29
C LYS A 108 22.62 -13.68 19.64
N ASN A 109 21.55 -14.31 20.11
CA ASN A 109 21.58 -15.71 20.55
C ASN A 109 21.80 -16.70 19.40
N ASN A 110 21.37 -16.36 18.19
CA ASN A 110 21.47 -17.24 17.03
C ASN A 110 22.59 -16.84 16.06
N GLY A 111 23.25 -15.69 16.25
CA GLY A 111 24.26 -15.16 15.33
C GLY A 111 23.70 -14.83 13.94
N LEU A 112 22.42 -14.47 13.84
CA LEU A 112 21.73 -14.21 12.58
C LEU A 112 21.49 -12.71 12.39
N PRO A 113 21.61 -12.20 11.15
CA PRO A 113 21.13 -10.85 10.84
C PRO A 113 19.59 -10.82 10.86
N LEU A 114 19.05 -9.61 11.03
CA LEU A 114 17.61 -9.39 11.16
C LEU A 114 16.81 -9.95 9.97
N SER A 115 17.29 -9.74 8.74
CA SER A 115 16.66 -10.28 7.52
C SER A 115 16.57 -11.82 7.54
N SER A 116 17.59 -12.53 8.01
CA SER A 116 17.59 -13.99 8.09
C SER A 116 16.66 -14.52 9.18
N LEU A 117 16.50 -13.79 10.29
CA LEU A 117 15.54 -14.14 11.33
C LEU A 117 14.11 -14.06 10.77
N VAL A 118 13.77 -12.95 10.11
CA VAL A 118 12.45 -12.74 9.49
C VAL A 118 12.21 -13.76 8.39
N TRP A 119 13.24 -14.08 7.60
CA TRP A 119 13.18 -15.14 6.59
C TRP A 119 12.76 -16.48 7.20
N LYS A 120 13.36 -16.87 8.34
CA LYS A 120 13.00 -18.12 9.03
C LYS A 120 11.57 -18.09 9.58
N ASN A 121 11.08 -16.94 10.02
CA ASN A 121 9.69 -16.78 10.44
C ASN A 121 8.71 -16.92 9.28
N GLU A 122 8.99 -16.31 8.12
CA GLU A 122 8.12 -16.45 6.94
C GLU A 122 8.16 -17.88 6.37
N LEU A 123 9.32 -18.55 6.39
CA LEU A 123 9.43 -19.96 5.98
C LEU A 123 8.60 -20.93 6.83
N ALA A 124 8.30 -20.57 8.09
CA ALA A 124 7.42 -21.38 8.92
C ALA A 124 5.94 -21.30 8.47
N LEU A 125 5.60 -20.30 7.66
CA LEU A 125 4.23 -20.03 7.21
C LEU A 125 4.02 -20.35 5.73
N ARG A 126 5.07 -20.25 4.90
CA ARG A 126 5.02 -20.38 3.44
C ARG A 126 6.27 -21.01 2.88
N SER A 127 6.19 -21.50 1.65
CA SER A 127 7.36 -22.02 0.95
C SER A 127 8.34 -20.91 0.54
N ARG A 128 9.61 -21.27 0.35
CA ARG A 128 10.66 -20.36 -0.13
C ARG A 128 10.28 -19.70 -1.46
N VAL A 129 9.72 -20.46 -2.40
CA VAL A 129 9.38 -19.99 -3.74
C VAL A 129 8.29 -18.92 -3.66
N GLU A 130 7.22 -19.20 -2.90
CA GLU A 130 6.13 -18.24 -2.70
C GLU A 130 6.63 -16.92 -2.10
N ILE A 131 7.55 -16.97 -1.12
CA ILE A 131 8.09 -15.75 -0.50
C ILE A 131 8.94 -14.97 -1.51
N SER A 132 9.85 -15.64 -2.22
CA SER A 132 10.75 -14.99 -3.19
C SER A 132 9.96 -14.36 -4.35
N ASP A 133 9.03 -15.10 -4.95
CA ASP A 133 8.21 -14.61 -6.06
C ASP A 133 7.36 -13.41 -5.64
N TYR A 134 6.83 -13.48 -4.42
CA TYR A 134 6.03 -12.41 -3.84
C TYR A 134 6.84 -11.14 -3.57
N LEU A 135 8.05 -11.27 -3.01
CA LEU A 135 8.97 -10.14 -2.81
C LEU A 135 9.43 -9.53 -4.13
N ALA A 136 9.71 -10.36 -5.14
CA ALA A 136 10.01 -9.90 -6.49
C ALA A 136 8.85 -9.12 -7.10
N MET A 137 7.62 -9.63 -6.96
CA MET A 137 6.42 -8.96 -7.45
C MET A 137 6.19 -7.58 -6.81
N ILE A 138 6.42 -7.45 -5.49
CA ILE A 138 6.37 -6.16 -4.79
C ILE A 138 7.36 -5.17 -5.41
N TRP A 139 8.63 -5.60 -5.54
CA TRP A 139 9.66 -4.74 -6.09
C TRP A 139 9.38 -4.35 -7.54
N ASN A 140 9.00 -5.30 -8.39
CA ASN A 140 8.66 -5.02 -9.79
C ASN A 140 7.51 -4.02 -9.91
N THR A 141 6.53 -4.10 -9.00
CA THR A 141 5.41 -3.15 -8.96
C THR A 141 5.87 -1.77 -8.50
N MET A 142 6.77 -1.68 -7.51
CA MET A 142 7.39 -0.44 -7.07
C MET A 142 8.23 0.22 -8.16
N GLU A 143 9.09 -0.55 -8.82
CA GLU A 143 9.96 -0.08 -9.89
C GLU A 143 9.13 0.43 -11.07
N ALA A 144 8.11 -0.33 -11.48
CA ALA A 144 7.19 0.12 -12.52
C ALA A 144 6.42 1.39 -12.13
N CYS A 145 6.10 1.58 -10.84
CA CYS A 145 5.49 2.81 -10.34
C CYS A 145 6.44 4.01 -10.41
N ILE A 146 7.70 3.84 -10.01
CA ILE A 146 8.74 4.86 -10.18
C ILE A 146 8.85 5.24 -11.66
N GLU A 147 9.02 4.26 -12.54
CA GLU A 147 9.21 4.49 -13.97
C GLU A 147 8.01 5.23 -14.59
N ARG A 148 6.77 4.86 -14.26
CA ARG A 148 5.60 5.63 -14.71
C ARG A 148 5.65 7.07 -14.21
N GLY A 149 5.84 7.29 -12.91
CA GLY A 149 5.88 8.63 -12.34
C GLY A 149 6.99 9.52 -12.91
N LEU A 150 8.12 8.93 -13.33
CA LEU A 150 9.23 9.63 -13.97
C LEU A 150 8.96 10.00 -15.44
N ASN A 151 8.04 9.32 -16.12
CA ASN A 151 7.74 9.53 -17.53
C ASN A 151 6.40 10.26 -17.76
N THR A 152 5.50 10.27 -16.77
CA THR A 152 4.18 10.92 -16.89
C THR A 152 4.25 12.41 -16.57
N GLU A 153 3.84 13.22 -17.53
CA GLU A 153 3.66 14.67 -17.39
C GLU A 153 2.18 15.04 -17.17
N GLY A 154 1.93 16.27 -16.75
CA GLY A 154 0.59 16.84 -16.66
C GLY A 154 0.18 17.28 -15.25
N LEU A 155 -1.13 17.46 -15.06
CA LEU A 155 -1.74 17.87 -13.80
C LEU A 155 -2.28 16.65 -13.04
N LEU A 156 -2.12 16.67 -11.73
CA LEU A 156 -2.78 15.70 -10.85
C LEU A 156 -4.30 15.96 -10.82
N PRO A 157 -5.11 14.89 -10.76
CA PRO A 157 -6.55 15.02 -10.64
C PRO A 157 -6.93 15.68 -9.31
N GLY A 158 -8.03 16.44 -9.31
CA GLY A 158 -8.56 17.14 -8.13
C GLY A 158 -8.57 18.66 -8.26
N PRO A 159 -9.12 19.37 -7.24
CA PRO A 159 -9.40 20.80 -7.33
C PRO A 159 -8.16 21.68 -7.31
N LEU A 160 -7.04 21.18 -6.76
CA LEU A 160 -5.82 21.95 -6.53
C LEU A 160 -4.91 22.09 -7.77
N LYS A 161 -5.26 21.45 -8.90
CA LYS A 161 -4.52 21.51 -10.20
C LYS A 161 -2.99 21.50 -10.03
N VAL A 162 -2.49 20.57 -9.23
CA VAL A 162 -1.06 20.47 -8.91
C VAL A 162 -0.32 19.88 -10.10
N VAL A 163 0.77 20.53 -10.54
CA VAL A 163 1.60 20.06 -11.65
C VAL A 163 2.52 18.92 -11.17
N ARG A 164 2.61 17.85 -11.96
CA ARG A 164 3.60 16.78 -11.75
C ARG A 164 5.03 17.32 -11.93
N ARG A 165 5.91 17.06 -10.97
CA ARG A 165 7.28 17.59 -10.92
C ARG A 165 8.32 16.53 -11.20
N ALA A 166 8.03 15.25 -10.99
CA ALA A 166 9.03 14.18 -11.08
C ALA A 166 9.70 14.10 -12.46
N SER A 167 8.92 14.12 -13.54
CA SER A 167 9.44 14.08 -14.92
C SER A 167 10.33 15.29 -15.26
N GLY A 168 9.92 16.49 -14.85
CA GLY A 168 10.72 17.71 -15.03
C GLY A 168 12.04 17.66 -14.26
N LEU A 169 11.99 17.21 -13.00
CA LEU A 169 13.15 17.07 -12.14
C LEU A 169 14.14 16.03 -12.69
N ARG A 170 13.66 14.90 -13.21
CA ARG A 170 14.48 13.89 -13.89
C ARG A 170 15.31 14.49 -15.02
N ARG A 171 14.68 15.24 -15.94
CA ARG A 171 15.39 15.87 -17.06
C ARG A 171 16.48 16.82 -16.59
N MET A 172 16.19 17.62 -15.56
CA MET A 172 17.18 18.53 -14.97
C MET A 172 18.37 17.78 -14.36
N LEU A 173 18.10 16.72 -13.59
CA LEU A 173 19.14 15.92 -12.94
C LEU A 173 19.99 15.14 -13.95
N GLU A 174 19.38 14.55 -14.98
CA GLU A 174 20.10 13.85 -16.04
C GLU A 174 20.99 14.81 -16.85
N ALA A 175 20.50 16.01 -17.17
CA ALA A 175 21.27 17.03 -17.88
C ALA A 175 22.46 17.56 -17.05
N ASN A 176 22.27 17.76 -15.74
CA ASN A 176 23.28 18.34 -14.85
C ASN A 176 24.30 17.32 -14.32
N SER A 177 24.00 16.02 -14.39
CA SER A 177 24.83 14.93 -13.85
C SER A 177 26.28 14.92 -14.34
N LYS A 178 26.54 15.41 -15.56
CA LYS A 178 27.88 15.43 -16.16
C LYS A 178 28.74 16.62 -15.73
N PHE A 179 28.14 17.69 -15.22
CA PHE A 179 28.82 18.98 -15.02
C PHE A 179 28.88 19.41 -13.56
N ASN A 180 28.21 18.70 -12.65
CA ASN A 180 28.06 19.15 -11.29
C ASN A 180 28.38 18.00 -10.31
N THR A 181 29.41 18.22 -9.48
CA THR A 181 29.92 17.28 -8.46
C THR A 181 29.36 17.59 -7.07
N ASP A 182 28.27 18.38 -6.99
CA ASP A 182 27.62 18.70 -5.72
C ASP A 182 27.10 17.42 -5.05
N PRO A 183 27.59 17.08 -3.83
CA PRO A 183 27.09 15.96 -3.05
C PRO A 183 25.58 16.03 -2.76
N MET A 184 24.98 17.23 -2.80
CA MET A 184 23.54 17.41 -2.56
C MET A 184 22.66 16.87 -3.69
N GLN A 185 23.18 16.64 -4.90
CA GLN A 185 22.38 16.04 -5.99
C GLN A 185 21.82 14.67 -5.64
N ILE A 186 22.51 13.92 -4.78
CA ILE A 186 22.02 12.63 -4.27
C ILE A 186 20.64 12.79 -3.61
N ILE A 187 20.44 13.87 -2.84
CA ILE A 187 19.19 14.15 -2.16
C ILE A 187 18.08 14.43 -3.18
N ASP A 188 18.40 15.15 -4.26
CA ASP A 188 17.44 15.44 -5.32
C ASP A 188 16.99 14.19 -6.07
N TRP A 189 17.88 13.21 -6.27
CA TRP A 189 17.52 11.91 -6.84
C TRP A 189 16.56 11.13 -5.94
N VAL A 190 16.82 11.09 -4.63
CA VAL A 190 15.92 10.42 -3.67
C VAL A 190 14.54 11.11 -3.64
N ASN A 191 14.54 12.44 -3.58
CA ASN A 191 13.32 13.24 -3.61
C ASN A 191 12.52 13.02 -4.91
N MET A 192 13.21 12.95 -6.04
CA MET A 192 12.60 12.69 -7.34
C MET A 192 11.92 11.31 -7.38
N PHE A 193 12.58 10.25 -6.90
CA PHE A 193 11.96 8.92 -6.84
C PHE A 193 10.74 8.89 -5.92
N ALA A 194 10.82 9.53 -4.75
CA ALA A 194 9.69 9.59 -3.82
C ALA A 194 8.52 10.40 -4.41
N LEU A 195 8.81 11.51 -5.10
CA LEU A 195 7.80 12.31 -5.81
C LEU A 195 7.13 11.52 -6.93
N ALA A 196 7.90 10.78 -7.73
CA ALA A 196 7.35 9.97 -8.82
C ALA A 196 6.27 9.00 -8.32
N VAL A 197 6.55 8.27 -7.24
CA VAL A 197 5.61 7.31 -6.65
C VAL A 197 4.41 8.01 -6.01
N ASN A 198 4.63 9.11 -5.29
CA ASN A 198 3.53 9.84 -4.65
C ASN A 198 2.62 10.56 -5.66
N GLU A 199 3.17 11.02 -6.79
CA GLU A 199 2.40 11.60 -7.90
C GLU A 199 1.55 10.52 -8.59
N GLU A 200 2.09 9.31 -8.79
CA GLU A 200 1.32 8.16 -9.27
C GLU A 200 0.19 7.78 -8.32
N ASN A 201 0.46 7.74 -7.01
CA ASN A 201 -0.57 7.51 -6.00
C ASN A 201 -1.69 8.56 -6.07
N ALA A 202 -1.32 9.84 -6.17
CA ALA A 202 -2.29 10.94 -6.25
C ALA A 202 -3.11 10.92 -7.54
N ALA A 203 -2.57 10.36 -8.62
CA ALA A 203 -3.28 10.16 -9.87
C ALA A 203 -4.13 8.87 -9.92
N GLY A 204 -4.19 8.10 -8.83
CA GLY A 204 -4.92 6.84 -8.78
C GLY A 204 -4.22 5.68 -9.48
N GLY A 205 -2.92 5.82 -9.80
CA GLY A 205 -2.11 4.77 -10.40
C GLY A 205 -1.88 3.58 -9.47
N ARG A 206 -1.37 2.47 -10.02
CA ARG A 206 -1.01 1.29 -9.23
C ARG A 206 0.18 1.61 -8.33
N VAL A 207 -0.05 1.56 -7.03
CA VAL A 207 0.97 1.76 -6.00
C VAL A 207 0.97 0.62 -5.00
N VAL A 208 2.10 0.44 -4.34
CA VAL A 208 2.31 -0.61 -3.36
C VAL A 208 2.44 0.08 -1.99
N THR A 209 1.60 -0.28 -1.01
CA THR A 209 1.62 0.42 0.30
C THR A 209 2.88 0.17 1.11
N ALA A 210 3.50 1.25 1.57
CA ALA A 210 4.70 1.14 2.40
C ALA A 210 4.72 2.20 3.50
N PRO A 211 3.81 2.16 4.50
CA PRO A 211 2.75 1.17 4.83
C PRO A 211 1.36 1.53 4.34
N THR A 212 1.20 2.75 3.86
CA THR A 212 -0.06 3.28 3.35
C THR A 212 0.22 3.86 1.97
N ASN A 213 -0.84 4.12 1.21
CA ASN A 213 -0.74 4.83 -0.05
C ASN A 213 -0.07 6.21 0.12
N GLY A 214 -0.27 6.89 1.26
CA GLY A 214 0.31 8.22 1.49
C GLY A 214 1.83 8.24 1.70
N ALA A 215 2.43 7.11 2.08
CA ALA A 215 3.87 7.00 2.36
C ALA A 215 4.58 6.02 1.41
N CYS A 216 3.89 5.55 0.36
CA CYS A 216 4.38 4.51 -0.54
C CYS A 216 5.69 4.87 -1.27
N GLY A 217 6.03 6.15 -1.42
CA GLY A 217 7.23 6.58 -2.13
C GLY A 217 8.56 6.40 -1.37
N ILE A 218 8.56 6.20 -0.05
CA ILE A 218 9.80 6.26 0.75
C ILE A 218 10.66 5.00 0.54
N VAL A 219 10.08 3.83 0.79
CA VAL A 219 10.77 2.53 0.67
C VAL A 219 11.33 2.28 -0.73
N PRO A 220 10.57 2.50 -1.83
CA PRO A 220 11.10 2.30 -3.17
C PRO A 220 12.15 3.36 -3.55
N ALA A 221 12.04 4.61 -3.08
CA ALA A 221 13.03 5.65 -3.35
C ALA A 221 14.42 5.32 -2.79
N VAL A 222 14.48 4.78 -1.56
CA VAL A 222 15.75 4.37 -0.93
C VAL A 222 16.37 3.18 -1.68
N LEU A 223 15.57 2.22 -2.14
CA LEU A 223 16.09 1.07 -2.87
C LEU A 223 16.54 1.45 -4.30
N ALA A 224 15.81 2.33 -4.98
CA ALA A 224 16.21 2.90 -6.27
C ALA A 224 17.50 3.74 -6.17
N TYR A 225 17.68 4.48 -5.06
CA TYR A 225 18.94 5.14 -4.76
C TYR A 225 20.11 4.16 -4.66
N TYR A 226 19.93 3.07 -3.92
CA TYR A 226 20.96 2.03 -3.80
C TYR A 226 21.33 1.44 -5.17
N GLN A 227 20.33 1.13 -5.99
CA GLN A 227 20.50 0.62 -7.36
C GLN A 227 21.30 1.58 -8.25
N LYS A 228 21.02 2.89 -8.14
CA LYS A 228 21.61 3.91 -9.00
C LYS A 228 23.04 4.28 -8.61
N PHE A 229 23.34 4.37 -7.32
CA PHE A 229 24.60 4.96 -6.84
C PHE A 229 25.56 4.00 -6.15
N ILE A 230 25.07 2.87 -5.62
CA ILE A 230 25.88 1.97 -4.79
C ILE A 230 26.22 0.69 -5.57
N ALA A 231 25.21 -0.09 -5.94
CA ALA A 231 25.40 -1.36 -6.62
C ALA A 231 24.14 -1.81 -7.36
N GLN A 232 24.31 -2.60 -8.41
CA GLN A 232 23.20 -3.28 -9.08
C GLN A 232 22.47 -4.20 -8.10
N LEU A 233 21.14 -4.14 -8.13
CA LEU A 233 20.30 -4.98 -7.28
C LEU A 233 20.33 -6.43 -7.77
N ASN A 234 20.45 -7.34 -6.82
CA ASN A 234 20.20 -8.76 -7.02
C ASN A 234 19.02 -9.19 -6.13
N GLN A 235 18.47 -10.36 -6.43
CA GLN A 235 17.30 -10.90 -5.73
C GLN A 235 17.51 -10.98 -4.21
N ASP A 236 18.67 -11.46 -3.76
CA ASP A 236 18.99 -11.57 -2.32
C ASP A 236 19.02 -10.20 -1.62
N THR A 237 19.52 -9.15 -2.29
CA THR A 237 19.55 -7.79 -1.74
C THR A 237 18.13 -7.23 -1.61
N ILE A 238 17.29 -7.41 -2.63
CA ILE A 238 15.88 -6.98 -2.62
C ILE A 238 15.13 -7.70 -1.49
N GLU A 239 15.27 -9.01 -1.39
CA GLU A 239 14.63 -9.83 -0.36
C GLU A 239 15.04 -9.39 1.05
N ARG A 240 16.35 -9.22 1.29
CA ARG A 240 16.86 -8.78 2.59
C ARG A 240 16.37 -7.38 2.94
N TYR A 241 16.33 -6.47 1.97
CA TYR A 241 15.83 -5.11 2.18
C TYR A 241 14.34 -5.11 2.54
N LEU A 242 13.50 -5.81 1.77
CA LEU A 242 12.06 -5.85 2.00
C LEU A 242 11.70 -6.58 3.31
N LEU A 243 12.43 -7.62 3.70
CA LEU A 243 12.22 -8.32 4.97
C LEU A 243 12.70 -7.52 6.18
N THR A 244 13.78 -6.75 6.02
CA THR A 244 14.26 -5.86 7.09
C THR A 244 13.31 -4.70 7.29
N THR A 245 12.83 -4.09 6.20
CA THR A 245 11.83 -3.03 6.29
C THR A 245 10.53 -3.57 6.90
N SER A 246 10.08 -4.77 6.50
CA SER A 246 8.84 -5.36 7.03
C SER A 246 8.86 -5.57 8.55
N VAL A 247 9.96 -6.05 9.12
CA VAL A 247 10.01 -6.29 10.58
C VAL A 247 10.11 -4.99 11.38
N ILE A 248 10.77 -3.96 10.85
CA ILE A 248 10.79 -2.66 11.54
C ILE A 248 9.39 -2.09 11.60
N GLY A 249 8.62 -2.21 10.52
CA GLY A 249 7.25 -1.79 10.53
C GLY A 249 6.29 -2.60 11.38
N SER A 250 6.58 -3.88 11.56
CA SER A 250 5.74 -4.76 12.37
C SER A 250 5.81 -4.31 13.82
N LEU A 251 6.99 -3.91 14.29
CA LEU A 251 7.20 -3.39 15.64
C LEU A 251 6.35 -2.16 15.92
N TYR A 252 6.30 -1.22 14.98
CA TYR A 252 5.47 -0.03 15.14
C TYR A 252 3.98 -0.36 15.09
N LYS A 253 3.57 -1.33 14.25
CA LYS A 253 2.16 -1.77 14.19
C LYS A 253 1.73 -2.52 15.44
N MET A 254 2.57 -3.39 15.99
CA MET A 254 2.28 -4.16 17.21
C MET A 254 2.12 -3.26 18.44
N ASN A 255 2.85 -2.14 18.47
CA ASN A 255 2.81 -1.18 19.58
C ASN A 255 1.91 0.04 19.32
N ALA A 256 1.34 0.16 18.12
CA ALA A 256 0.29 1.13 17.82
C ALA A 256 -1.06 0.56 18.24
N SER A 257 -1.85 1.33 19.01
CA SER A 257 -3.25 0.97 19.25
C SER A 257 -4.00 0.84 17.92
N ILE A 258 -5.05 0.02 17.87
CA ILE A 258 -5.89 -0.24 16.67
C ILE A 258 -6.33 1.07 15.98
N SER A 259 -6.40 2.17 16.73
CA SER A 259 -6.62 3.54 16.24
C SER A 259 -5.35 4.27 15.74
N GLY A 260 -4.42 3.56 15.09
CA GLY A 260 -3.20 4.14 14.49
C GLY A 260 -3.48 5.18 13.39
N ALA A 261 -4.74 5.32 12.97
CA ALA A 261 -5.22 6.43 12.15
C ALA A 261 -5.18 7.79 12.87
N GLU A 262 -5.20 7.83 14.22
CA GLU A 262 -5.30 9.06 15.02
C GLU A 262 -3.94 9.70 15.39
N VAL A 263 -2.80 9.05 15.15
CA VAL A 263 -1.46 9.62 15.46
C VAL A 263 -0.96 10.64 14.42
N GLY A 264 -1.83 11.08 13.51
CA GLY A 264 -1.52 12.10 12.50
C GLY A 264 -0.42 11.67 11.52
N CYS A 265 0.19 12.64 10.85
CA CYS A 265 1.23 12.40 9.82
C CYS A 265 2.45 11.63 10.37
N GLN A 266 2.71 11.71 11.68
CA GLN A 266 3.82 11.00 12.32
C GLN A 266 3.58 9.48 12.47
N GLY A 267 2.34 9.03 12.61
CA GLY A 267 2.00 7.59 12.57
C GLY A 267 1.96 7.01 11.15
N LYS A 268 1.59 7.84 10.16
CA LYS A 268 1.48 7.42 8.74
C LYS A 268 2.84 7.17 8.07
N LEU A 269 3.92 7.79 8.59
CA LEU A 269 5.29 7.68 8.07
C LEU A 269 6.06 6.46 8.61
N VAL A 270 5.54 5.72 9.61
CA VAL A 270 6.36 4.75 10.38
C VAL A 270 5.64 3.41 10.65
N LEU A 271 4.80 2.94 9.74
CA LEU A 271 4.33 1.55 9.79
C LEU A 271 4.95 0.84 8.59
N LEU A 272 5.17 -0.47 8.62
CA LEU A 272 5.86 -1.15 7.51
C LEU A 272 5.51 -2.65 7.61
N VAL A 273 4.24 -3.03 7.65
CA VAL A 273 3.82 -4.42 7.36
C VAL A 273 2.51 -4.35 6.62
N GLN A 274 2.55 -4.32 5.29
CA GLN A 274 1.29 -4.49 4.59
C GLN A 274 1.36 -4.92 3.13
N TRP A 275 2.29 -5.80 2.79
CA TRP A 275 2.24 -6.34 1.44
C TRP A 275 1.09 -7.32 1.24
N ARG A 276 0.75 -8.15 2.24
CA ARG A 276 0.05 -9.47 2.14
C ARG A 276 -1.28 -9.55 1.35
N GLN A 277 -1.87 -8.46 0.85
CA GLN A 277 -3.15 -8.46 0.11
C GLN A 277 -3.23 -7.50 -1.10
N GLN A 278 -2.11 -7.01 -1.64
CA GLN A 278 -2.13 -5.83 -2.53
C GLN A 278 -1.70 -6.04 -3.97
N VAL A 279 -1.59 -7.29 -4.43
CA VAL A 279 -1.38 -7.58 -5.86
C VAL A 279 -2.43 -8.55 -6.36
#